data_AF-A0A381XUA6-F1
#
_entry.id   AF-A0A381XUA6-F1
#
_cell.length_a   1.000
_cell.length_b   1.000
_cell.length_c   1.000
_cell.angle_alpha   90.00
_cell.angle_beta   90.00
_cell.angle_gamma   90.00
#
_symmetry.space_group_name_H-M   'P 1'
#
loop_
_entity.id
_entity.type
_entity.pdbx_description
1 polymer ?
#
loop_
_entity_poly.entity_id
_entity_poly.type
_entity_poly.pdbx_seq_one_letter_code
_entity_poly.pdbx_strand_id
1 'polypeptide(L)'
;MDNQYRSTFIFIGFCLAVLLLIFLPDAGYTVSLIIRGSAIMGLVYAVYFYYHYLGLASGHVHYSEQDDSNKIGILSDEIFTQTHYTALQDIIFSMVKSMNNAFESGIYIINPKIQNFELQKSTSSEFLELIDINNTIAIKCIDQKTTATFYQKDHTTPWQEIFAGQNWRGSECVVGQAIRFKDKSVGFILVRS
;
A
#
# COMPACT_ATOMS: atom_id res chain seq x y z
N MET A 1 6.94 -15.43 -14.81
CA MET A 1 5.47 -15.39 -14.64
C MET A 1 4.80 -16.72 -15.01
N ASP A 2 5.53 -17.77 -15.40
CA ASP A 2 4.92 -18.99 -16.00
C ASP A 2 4.42 -20.04 -15.00
N ASN A 3 4.88 -20.02 -13.73
CA ASN A 3 4.48 -21.03 -12.74
C ASN A 3 3.08 -20.82 -12.16
N GLN A 4 2.60 -19.58 -12.11
CA GLN A 4 1.30 -19.27 -11.50
C GLN A 4 0.15 -19.70 -12.43
N TYR A 5 0.26 -19.43 -13.74
CA TYR A 5 -0.71 -19.87 -14.74
C TYR A 5 -0.81 -21.40 -14.85
N ARG A 6 0.32 -22.11 -14.71
CA ARG A 6 0.35 -23.58 -14.79
C ARG A 6 -0.39 -24.23 -13.62
N SER A 7 -0.24 -23.68 -12.41
CA SER A 7 -0.95 -24.16 -11.21
C SER A 7 -2.46 -23.91 -11.30
N THR A 8 -2.88 -22.74 -11.81
CA THR A 8 -4.30 -22.41 -12.00
C THR A 8 -4.96 -23.31 -13.06
N PHE A 9 -4.26 -23.61 -14.16
CA PHE A 9 -4.78 -24.50 -15.20
C PHE A 9 -4.99 -25.94 -14.71
N ILE A 10 -4.07 -26.45 -13.89
CA ILE A 10 -4.18 -27.79 -13.28
C ILE A 10 -5.37 -27.85 -12.32
N PHE A 11 -5.56 -26.81 -11.51
CA PHE A 11 -6.70 -26.72 -10.58
C PHE A 11 -8.05 -26.63 -11.30
N ILE A 12 -8.14 -25.80 -12.34
CA ILE A 12 -9.35 -25.68 -13.17
C ILE A 12 -9.65 -27.00 -13.88
N GLY A 13 -8.62 -27.65 -14.44
CA GLY A 13 -8.77 -28.96 -15.08
C GLY A 13 -9.26 -30.05 -14.12
N PHE A 14 -8.76 -30.08 -12.89
CA PHE A 14 -9.23 -30.99 -11.85
C PHE A 14 -10.69 -30.71 -11.47
N CYS A 15 -11.06 -29.45 -11.28
CA CYS A 15 -12.43 -29.06 -10.96
C CYS A 15 -13.42 -29.45 -12.08
N LEU A 16 -13.01 -29.26 -13.35
CA LEU A 16 -13.79 -29.62 -14.51
C LEU A 16 -13.94 -31.14 -14.67
N ALA A 17 -12.89 -31.91 -14.39
CA ALA A 17 -12.95 -33.38 -14.38
C ALA A 17 -13.90 -33.92 -13.29
N VAL A 18 -13.91 -33.32 -12.10
CA VAL A 18 -14.84 -33.66 -11.01
C VAL A 18 -16.28 -33.31 -11.38
N LEU A 19 -16.52 -32.17 -12.02
CA LEU A 19 -17.85 -31.78 -12.51
C LEU A 19 -18.37 -32.74 -13.59
N LEU A 20 -17.51 -33.16 -14.53
CA LEU A 20 -17.87 -34.15 -15.55
C LEU A 20 -18.20 -35.52 -14.93
N LEU A 21 -17.50 -35.93 -13.88
CA LEU A 21 -17.81 -37.17 -13.14
C LEU A 21 -19.15 -37.12 -12.41
N ILE A 22 -19.58 -35.95 -11.93
CA ILE A 22 -20.91 -35.76 -11.30
C ILE A 22 -22.03 -35.82 -12.35
N PHE A 23 -21.78 -35.29 -13.55
CA PHE A 23 -22.74 -35.19 -14.65
C PHE A 23 -22.84 -36.43 -15.55
N LEU A 24 -21.95 -37.43 -15.42
CA LEU A 24 -22.03 -38.67 -16.20
C LEU A 24 -23.32 -39.46 -15.86
N PRO A 25 -24.02 -40.03 -16.86
CA PRO A 25 -25.27 -40.74 -16.65
C PRO A 25 -25.05 -42.12 -16.01
N ASP A 26 -26.08 -42.53 -15.29
CA ASP A 26 -26.07 -43.48 -14.18
C ASP A 26 -25.65 -44.92 -14.56
N ALA A 27 -24.54 -45.39 -14.02
CA ALA A 27 -24.15 -46.81 -14.00
C ALA A 27 -24.37 -47.37 -12.58
N GLY A 28 -25.63 -47.37 -12.14
CA GLY A 28 -26.06 -48.00 -10.89
C GLY A 28 -26.16 -47.03 -9.69
N TYR A 29 -27.35 -47.02 -9.09
CA TYR A 29 -27.76 -46.13 -7.99
C TYR A 29 -26.75 -46.04 -6.83
N THR A 30 -26.21 -47.17 -6.37
CA THR A 30 -25.28 -47.20 -5.22
C THR A 30 -23.89 -46.65 -5.56
N VAL A 31 -23.37 -47.00 -6.73
CA VAL A 31 -22.01 -46.61 -7.15
C VAL A 31 -21.97 -45.11 -7.47
N SER A 32 -23.02 -44.61 -8.13
CA SER A 32 -23.19 -43.19 -8.45
C SER A 32 -23.24 -42.30 -7.20
N LEU A 33 -23.91 -42.77 -6.14
CA LEU A 33 -24.02 -42.02 -4.88
C LEU A 33 -22.68 -41.92 -4.15
N ILE A 34 -21.89 -43.00 -4.10
CA ILE A 34 -20.56 -43.03 -3.48
C ILE A 34 -19.59 -42.11 -4.23
N ILE A 35 -19.59 -42.17 -5.57
CA ILE A 35 -18.72 -41.33 -6.42
C ILE A 35 -19.06 -39.85 -6.20
N ARG A 36 -20.34 -39.48 -6.25
CA ARG A 36 -20.79 -38.09 -6.02
C ARG A 36 -20.46 -37.58 -4.62
N GLY A 37 -20.61 -38.43 -3.59
CA GLY A 37 -20.22 -38.08 -2.23
C GLY A 37 -18.71 -37.83 -2.09
N SER A 38 -17.88 -38.71 -2.67
CA SER A 38 -16.43 -38.56 -2.64
C SER A 38 -15.94 -37.31 -3.40
N ALA A 39 -16.62 -36.95 -4.49
CA ALA A 39 -16.33 -35.78 -5.30
C ALA A 39 -16.55 -34.46 -4.52
N ILE A 40 -17.68 -34.36 -3.80
CA ILE A 40 -17.98 -33.18 -2.97
C ILE A 40 -16.98 -33.06 -1.82
N MET A 41 -16.65 -34.17 -1.16
CA MET A 41 -15.68 -34.18 -0.06
C MET A 41 -14.27 -33.79 -0.55
N GLY A 42 -13.88 -34.26 -1.73
CA GLY A 42 -12.64 -33.86 -2.40
C GLY A 42 -12.61 -32.37 -2.77
N LEU A 43 -13.73 -31.80 -3.23
CA LEU A 43 -13.81 -30.36 -3.51
C LEU A 43 -13.65 -29.52 -2.24
N VAL A 44 -14.33 -29.90 -1.15
CA VAL A 44 -14.20 -29.21 0.15
C VAL A 44 -12.77 -29.32 0.68
N TYR A 45 -12.15 -30.50 0.57
CA TYR A 45 -10.77 -30.70 0.98
C TYR A 45 -9.78 -29.91 0.12
N ALA A 46 -10.00 -29.82 -1.19
CA ALA A 46 -9.16 -29.03 -2.09
C ALA A 46 -9.26 -27.52 -1.80
N VAL A 47 -10.46 -27.02 -1.48
CA VAL A 47 -10.65 -25.63 -1.04
C VAL A 47 -9.95 -25.39 0.30
N TYR A 48 -10.13 -26.28 1.27
CA TYR A 48 -9.42 -26.22 2.55
C TYR A 48 -7.89 -26.24 2.36
N PHE A 49 -7.40 -27.14 1.52
CA PHE A 49 -5.98 -27.28 1.18
C PHE A 49 -5.45 -26.05 0.45
N TYR A 50 -6.20 -25.46 -0.47
CA TYR A 50 -5.84 -24.22 -1.17
C TYR A 50 -5.67 -23.06 -0.18
N TYR A 51 -6.62 -22.88 0.74
CA TYR A 51 -6.51 -21.88 1.80
C TYR A 51 -5.36 -22.20 2.78
N HIS A 52 -5.13 -23.47 3.10
CA HIS A 52 -4.04 -23.89 3.98
C HIS A 52 -2.66 -23.69 3.34
N TYR A 53 -2.49 -23.99 2.04
CA TYR A 53 -1.22 -23.83 1.33
C TYR A 53 -0.93 -22.37 0.96
N LEU A 54 -1.94 -21.57 0.60
CA LEU A 54 -1.75 -20.12 0.49
C LEU A 54 -1.51 -19.47 1.85
N GLY A 55 -2.02 -20.07 2.94
CA GLY A 55 -1.68 -19.70 4.31
C GLY A 55 -0.29 -20.16 4.79
N LEU A 56 0.37 -21.09 4.09
CA LEU A 56 1.68 -21.64 4.44
C LEU A 56 2.83 -21.18 3.52
N ALA A 57 2.55 -20.48 2.42
CA ALA A 57 3.60 -19.87 1.59
C ALA A 57 4.37 -18.73 2.30
N SER A 58 4.01 -18.38 3.54
CA SER A 58 4.73 -17.41 4.39
C SER A 58 5.21 -18.03 5.72
N GLY A 59 5.66 -19.29 5.72
CA GLY A 59 6.06 -19.96 6.95
C GLY A 59 7.31 -20.82 6.82
N HIS A 60 8.48 -20.20 6.96
CA HIS A 60 9.61 -20.87 7.61
C HIS A 60 10.29 -19.85 8.52
N VAL A 61 10.09 -20.00 9.82
CA VAL A 61 11.09 -19.85 10.89
C VAL A 61 10.45 -20.41 12.16
N HIS A 62 11.10 -21.42 12.70
CA HIS A 62 10.84 -22.08 13.97
C HIS A 62 11.03 -21.06 15.11
N TYR A 63 10.18 -21.01 16.14
CA TYR A 63 10.57 -20.83 17.54
C TYR A 63 9.38 -21.03 18.50
N SER A 64 9.74 -21.41 19.72
CA SER A 64 8.96 -21.98 20.81
C SER A 64 7.82 -21.12 21.34
N GLU A 65 6.90 -21.81 22.01
CA GLU A 65 5.79 -21.36 22.86
C GLU A 65 6.01 -20.00 23.56
N GLN A 66 5.05 -19.07 23.41
CA GLN A 66 4.10 -18.71 24.47
C GLN A 66 3.06 -17.67 23.98
N ASP A 67 1.78 -18.05 24.10
CA ASP A 67 0.56 -17.23 24.29
C ASP A 67 0.56 -15.74 23.86
N ASP A 68 0.26 -15.42 22.57
CA ASP A 68 -0.06 -14.04 22.13
C ASP A 68 -0.76 -13.93 20.74
N SER A 69 -1.64 -14.88 20.38
CA SER A 69 -2.09 -15.04 18.98
C SER A 69 -2.95 -13.89 18.40
N ASN A 70 -3.63 -13.11 19.23
CA ASN A 70 -4.50 -12.02 18.75
C ASN A 70 -3.79 -10.68 18.51
N LYS A 71 -2.62 -10.44 19.13
CA LYS A 71 -1.83 -9.21 18.89
C LYS A 71 -0.97 -9.31 17.64
N ILE A 72 -0.45 -10.51 17.36
CA ILE A 72 0.49 -10.74 16.25
C ILE A 72 -0.22 -10.65 14.88
N GLY A 73 -1.49 -11.06 14.79
CA GLY A 73 -2.28 -10.93 13.57
C GLY A 73 -2.53 -9.48 13.14
N ILE A 74 -2.77 -8.57 14.09
CA ILE A 74 -2.97 -7.14 13.82
C ILE A 74 -1.63 -6.46 13.49
N LEU A 75 -0.58 -6.78 14.23
CA LEU A 75 0.76 -6.21 14.02
C LEU A 75 1.34 -6.60 12.64
N SER A 76 1.11 -7.83 12.20
CA SER A 76 1.60 -8.32 10.91
C SER A 76 0.88 -7.69 9.72
N ASP A 77 -0.43 -7.45 9.81
CA ASP A 77 -1.22 -6.78 8.77
C ASP A 77 -0.88 -5.27 8.70
N GLU A 78 -0.64 -4.63 9.84
CA GLU A 78 -0.14 -3.25 9.93
C GLU A 78 1.27 -3.11 9.30
N ILE A 79 2.20 -4.02 9.61
CA ILE A 79 3.56 -4.04 9.04
C ILE A 79 3.53 -4.33 7.53
N PHE A 80 2.67 -5.25 7.08
CA PHE A 80 2.48 -5.58 5.66
C PHE A 80 1.95 -4.35 4.89
N THR A 81 0.94 -3.68 5.44
CA THR A 81 0.36 -2.47 4.85
C THR A 81 1.37 -1.32 4.82
N GLN A 82 2.15 -1.13 5.89
CA GLN A 82 3.21 -0.12 5.95
C GLN A 82 4.30 -0.37 4.92
N THR A 83 4.75 -1.62 4.77
CA THR A 83 5.81 -1.98 3.81
C THR A 83 5.40 -1.68 2.37
N HIS A 84 4.15 -2.01 1.99
CA HIS A 84 3.62 -1.70 0.67
C HIS A 84 3.46 -0.20 0.43
N TYR A 85 3.04 0.55 1.45
CA TYR A 85 2.93 2.01 1.35
C TYR A 85 4.31 2.66 1.19
N THR A 86 5.32 2.23 1.96
CA THR A 86 6.69 2.72 1.84
C THR A 86 7.28 2.45 0.46
N ALA A 87 7.04 1.27 -0.13
CA ALA A 87 7.49 0.95 -1.47
C ALA A 87 6.86 1.87 -2.55
N LEU A 88 5.59 2.23 -2.39
CA LEU A 88 4.93 3.20 -3.29
C LEU A 88 5.56 4.59 -3.16
N GLN A 89 5.86 5.04 -1.93
CA GLN A 89 6.56 6.31 -1.71
C GLN A 89 7.95 6.31 -2.38
N ASP A 90 8.69 5.20 -2.29
CA ASP A 90 10.00 5.06 -2.94
C ASP A 90 9.92 5.15 -4.46
N ILE A 91 8.88 4.57 -5.07
CA ILE A 91 8.64 4.67 -6.51
C ILE A 91 8.38 6.13 -6.91
N ILE A 92 7.54 6.84 -6.16
CA ILE A 92 7.24 8.26 -6.42
C ILE A 92 8.51 9.09 -6.32
N PHE A 93 9.31 8.89 -5.28
CA PHE A 93 10.57 9.63 -5.07
C PHE A 93 11.61 9.31 -6.14
N SER A 94 11.72 8.04 -6.54
CA SER A 94 12.59 7.63 -7.64
C SER A 94 12.17 8.29 -8.96
N MET A 95 10.86 8.40 -9.21
CA MET A 95 10.33 9.10 -10.38
C MET A 95 10.72 10.59 -10.36
N VAL A 96 10.54 11.28 -9.24
CA VAL A 96 10.95 12.69 -9.09
C VAL A 96 12.46 12.85 -9.32
N LYS A 97 13.28 12.02 -8.68
CA LYS A 97 14.75 12.05 -8.82
C LYS A 97 15.21 11.73 -10.25
N SER A 98 14.45 10.92 -10.99
CA SER A 98 14.76 10.62 -12.39
C SER A 98 14.56 11.82 -13.33
N MET A 99 13.68 12.77 -12.99
CA MET A 99 13.49 14.00 -13.75
C MET A 99 14.66 14.96 -13.52
N ASN A 100 15.07 15.11 -12.26
CA ASN A 100 16.27 15.84 -11.89
C ASN A 100 16.75 15.37 -10.50
N ASN A 101 18.02 14.97 -10.40
CA ASN A 101 18.58 14.48 -9.15
C ASN A 101 18.66 15.55 -8.05
N ALA A 102 18.61 16.84 -8.41
CA ALA A 102 18.58 17.96 -7.47
C ALA A 102 17.20 18.21 -6.86
N PHE A 103 16.14 17.62 -7.41
CA PHE A 103 14.79 17.78 -6.85
C PHE A 103 14.66 16.98 -5.57
N GLU A 104 14.03 17.59 -4.57
CA GLU A 104 13.77 16.95 -3.29
C GLU A 104 12.26 16.88 -3.04
N SER A 105 11.76 15.75 -2.55
CA SER A 105 10.34 15.52 -2.33
C SER A 105 10.03 15.08 -0.91
N GLY A 106 8.85 15.46 -0.43
CA GLY A 106 8.33 15.09 0.89
C GLY A 106 6.83 14.84 0.84
N ILE A 107 6.36 13.86 1.61
CA ILE A 107 4.94 13.52 1.74
C ILE A 107 4.50 13.83 3.17
N TYR A 108 3.46 14.64 3.29
CA TYR A 108 2.86 15.03 4.56
C TYR A 108 1.43 14.53 4.66
N ILE A 109 1.05 14.05 5.84
CA ILE A 109 -0.32 13.61 6.15
C ILE A 109 -0.85 14.40 7.35
N ILE A 110 -2.15 14.68 7.34
CA ILE A 110 -2.80 15.39 8.43
C ILE A 110 -2.84 14.48 9.66
N ASN A 111 -2.25 14.93 10.78
CA ASN A 111 -2.38 14.26 12.06
C ASN A 111 -3.56 14.86 12.86
N PRO A 112 -4.69 14.14 13.02
CA PRO A 112 -5.88 14.67 13.67
C PRO A 112 -5.73 14.85 15.19
N LYS A 113 -4.74 14.21 15.82
CA LYS A 113 -4.54 14.27 17.28
C LYS A 113 -3.85 15.56 17.70
N ILE A 114 -2.85 15.96 16.93
CA ILE A 114 -1.94 17.08 17.27
C ILE A 114 -2.27 18.32 16.42
N GLN A 115 -3.18 18.20 15.44
CA GLN A 115 -3.56 19.26 14.51
C GLN A 115 -2.36 19.87 13.79
N ASN A 116 -1.53 19.03 13.19
CA ASN A 116 -0.39 19.43 12.36
C ASN A 116 -0.30 18.53 11.12
N PHE A 117 0.52 18.92 10.16
CA PHE A 117 0.93 18.01 9.08
C PHE A 117 2.21 17.29 9.48
N GLU A 118 2.20 15.97 9.40
CA GLU A 118 3.30 15.10 9.81
C GLU A 118 3.99 14.50 8.59
N LEU A 119 5.31 14.66 8.53
CA LEU A 119 6.15 14.10 7.49
C LEU A 119 6.12 12.57 7.57
N GLN A 120 5.68 11.93 6.50
CA GLN A 120 5.70 10.47 6.39
C GLN A 120 7.03 9.96 5.86
N LYS A 121 7.57 10.65 4.85
CA LYS A 121 8.85 10.33 4.22
C LYS A 121 9.33 11.52 3.38
N SER A 122 10.65 11.67 3.28
CA SER A 122 11.29 12.64 2.40
C SER A 122 12.53 12.06 1.72
N THR A 123 12.99 12.72 0.65
CA THR A 123 14.28 12.43 0.01
C THR A 123 15.44 13.23 0.60
N SER A 124 15.13 14.25 1.41
CA SER A 124 16.09 15.14 2.06
C SER A 124 15.72 15.39 3.52
N SER A 125 16.74 15.54 4.36
CA SER A 125 16.61 15.95 5.76
C SER A 125 16.25 17.42 5.94
N GLU A 126 16.17 18.19 4.84
CA GLU A 126 15.71 19.59 4.87
C GLU A 126 14.21 19.68 5.16
N PHE A 127 13.41 18.64 4.91
CA PHE A 127 11.99 18.65 5.23
C PHE A 127 11.79 18.52 6.75
N LEU A 128 11.10 19.49 7.35
CA LEU A 128 10.77 19.45 8.77
C LEU A 128 9.72 18.36 9.05
N GLU A 129 9.84 17.70 10.21
CA GLU A 129 8.96 16.59 10.60
C GLU A 129 7.50 17.02 10.79
N LEU A 130 7.29 18.25 11.26
CA LEU A 130 5.98 18.82 11.53
C LEU A 130 5.84 20.17 10.85
N ILE A 131 4.71 20.40 10.20
CA ILE A 131 4.30 21.71 9.68
C ILE A 131 3.03 22.14 10.42
N ASP A 132 2.99 23.39 10.84
CA ASP A 132 1.81 24.00 11.48
C ASP A 132 0.60 23.92 10.55
N ILE A 133 -0.58 23.62 11.11
CA ILE A 133 -1.84 23.55 10.35
C ILE A 133 -2.20 24.87 9.67
N ASN A 134 -1.70 26.00 10.16
CA ASN A 134 -1.92 27.34 9.64
C ASN A 134 -0.89 27.77 8.57
N ASN A 135 0.06 26.90 8.23
CA ASN A 135 1.04 27.20 7.20
C ASN A 135 0.35 27.46 5.85
N THR A 136 0.54 28.65 5.31
CA THR A 136 -0.22 29.10 4.11
C THR A 136 0.13 28.33 2.84
N ILE A 137 1.35 27.78 2.71
CA ILE A 137 1.72 26.90 1.60
C ILE A 137 0.98 25.57 1.75
N ALA A 138 1.03 24.95 2.94
CA ALA A 138 0.40 23.68 3.23
C ALA A 138 -1.14 23.73 3.05
N ILE A 139 -1.79 24.77 3.57
CA ILE A 139 -3.24 25.01 3.39
C ILE A 139 -3.59 25.09 1.90
N LYS A 140 -2.86 25.91 1.13
CA LYS A 140 -3.13 26.03 -0.31
C LYS A 140 -2.92 24.69 -1.04
N CYS A 141 -1.96 23.87 -0.61
CA CYS A 141 -1.77 22.54 -1.18
C CYS A 141 -2.96 21.62 -0.94
N ILE A 142 -3.58 21.64 0.25
CA ILE A 142 -4.73 20.78 0.56
C ILE A 142 -6.06 21.30 0.00
N ASP A 143 -6.21 22.62 -0.15
CA ASP A 143 -7.45 23.23 -0.63
C ASP A 143 -7.58 23.15 -2.16
N GLN A 144 -6.46 23.24 -2.88
CA GLN A 144 -6.48 23.25 -4.34
C GLN A 144 -6.67 21.84 -4.91
N LYS A 145 -7.51 21.73 -5.96
CA LYS A 145 -7.71 20.48 -6.70
C LYS A 145 -6.55 20.18 -7.63
N THR A 146 -5.94 21.22 -8.18
CA THR A 146 -4.83 21.16 -9.11
C THR A 146 -3.51 21.43 -8.39
N THR A 147 -2.42 21.21 -9.11
CA THR A 147 -1.08 21.44 -8.63
C THR A 147 -0.84 22.94 -8.41
N ALA A 148 -0.15 23.28 -7.32
CA ALA A 148 0.19 24.64 -6.93
C ALA A 148 1.70 24.83 -6.97
N THR A 149 2.18 26.03 -7.30
CA THR A 149 3.62 26.37 -7.27
C THR A 149 3.84 27.58 -6.37
N PHE A 150 4.83 27.47 -5.49
CA PHE A 150 5.19 28.52 -4.53
C PHE A 150 6.67 28.82 -4.63
N TYR A 151 7.02 30.10 -4.81
CA TYR A 151 8.41 30.55 -4.82
C TYR A 151 8.81 31.00 -3.42
N GLN A 152 10.05 30.69 -3.03
CA GLN A 152 10.61 30.99 -1.71
C GLN A 152 10.56 32.49 -1.41
N LYS A 153 10.94 33.33 -2.38
CA LYS A 153 10.94 34.80 -2.25
C LYS A 153 9.57 35.40 -1.92
N ASP A 154 8.48 34.73 -2.31
CA ASP A 154 7.10 35.22 -2.14
C ASP A 154 6.47 34.68 -0.84
N HIS A 155 7.04 33.62 -0.25
CA HIS A 155 6.50 32.91 0.90
C HIS A 155 7.58 32.58 1.93
N THR A 156 8.42 33.57 2.29
CA THR A 156 9.63 33.37 3.11
C THR A 156 9.36 32.73 4.48
N THR A 157 8.40 33.24 5.26
CA THR A 157 8.07 32.70 6.59
C THR A 157 7.45 31.29 6.50
N PRO A 158 6.37 31.07 5.71
CA PRO A 158 5.81 29.73 5.56
C PRO A 158 6.80 28.71 4.96
N TRP A 159 7.77 29.16 4.19
CA TRP A 159 8.82 28.29 3.64
C TRP A 159 9.74 27.74 4.74
N GLN A 160 10.15 28.59 5.68
CA GLN A 160 11.03 28.18 6.80
C GLN A 160 10.35 27.22 7.78
N GLU A 161 9.02 27.21 7.82
CA GLU A 161 8.21 26.26 8.59
C GLU A 161 8.08 24.89 7.90
N ILE A 162 8.50 24.77 6.63
CA ILE A 162 8.51 23.51 5.87
C ILE A 162 9.94 22.99 5.71
N PHE A 163 10.89 23.89 5.45
CA PHE A 163 12.26 23.53 5.11
C PHE A 163 13.28 24.07 6.11
N ALA A 164 14.03 23.16 6.73
CA ALA A 164 15.24 23.45 7.47
C ALA A 164 16.36 23.88 6.49
N GLY A 165 16.81 25.13 6.62
CA GLY A 165 17.91 25.67 5.83
C GLY A 165 17.97 27.20 5.95
N GLN A 166 19.17 27.74 6.15
CA GLN A 166 19.34 29.18 6.47
C GLN A 166 19.65 30.07 5.26
N ASN A 167 20.08 29.51 4.12
CA ASN A 167 20.61 30.29 2.99
C ASN A 167 19.89 29.98 1.66
N TRP A 168 18.61 30.33 1.57
CA TRP A 168 17.83 30.26 0.32
C TRP A 168 18.17 31.47 -0.57
N ARG A 169 18.37 31.23 -1.87
CA ARG A 169 18.70 32.27 -2.86
C ARG A 169 17.47 33.06 -3.33
N GLY A 170 16.27 32.56 -3.05
CA GLY A 170 14.99 33.13 -3.42
C GLY A 170 14.43 32.64 -4.75
N SER A 171 15.24 31.98 -5.58
CA SER A 171 14.80 31.37 -6.85
C SER A 171 14.21 29.98 -6.68
N GLU A 172 14.38 29.37 -5.51
CA GLU A 172 13.85 28.06 -5.18
C GLU A 172 12.32 28.09 -5.19
N CYS A 173 11.73 26.98 -5.62
CA CYS A 173 10.28 26.83 -5.64
C CYS A 173 9.88 25.44 -5.19
N VAL A 174 8.63 25.33 -4.73
CA VAL A 174 8.02 24.07 -4.38
C VAL A 174 6.72 23.92 -5.14
N VAL A 175 6.53 22.73 -5.72
CA VAL A 175 5.31 22.31 -6.37
C VAL A 175 4.57 21.38 -5.42
N GLY A 176 3.30 21.68 -5.14
CA GLY A 176 2.48 20.97 -4.18
C GLY A 176 1.19 20.44 -4.76
N GLN A 177 0.75 19.27 -4.31
CA GLN A 177 -0.52 18.65 -4.72
C GLN A 177 -1.15 17.90 -3.54
N ALA A 178 -2.44 18.13 -3.28
CA ALA A 178 -3.16 17.38 -2.26
C ALA A 178 -3.25 15.89 -2.60
N ILE A 179 -3.09 15.06 -1.57
CA ILE A 179 -3.46 13.65 -1.56
C ILE A 179 -4.90 13.60 -1.04
N ARG A 180 -5.82 13.04 -1.84
CA ARG A 180 -7.24 12.97 -1.52
C ARG A 180 -7.71 11.54 -1.38
N PHE A 181 -8.52 11.29 -0.36
CA PHE A 181 -9.29 10.06 -0.23
C PHE A 181 -10.77 10.42 -0.39
N LYS A 182 -11.39 9.90 -1.46
CA LYS A 182 -12.67 10.41 -1.97
C LYS A 182 -12.54 11.92 -2.25
N ASP A 183 -13.36 12.74 -1.62
CA ASP A 183 -13.33 14.21 -1.76
C ASP A 183 -12.67 14.93 -0.57
N LYS A 184 -12.03 14.19 0.34
CA LYS A 184 -11.35 14.77 1.51
C LYS A 184 -9.84 14.76 1.31
N SER A 185 -9.21 15.90 1.51
CA SER A 185 -7.75 16.01 1.57
C SER A 185 -7.26 15.33 2.83
N VAL A 186 -6.35 14.36 2.67
CA VAL A 186 -5.73 13.61 3.78
C VAL A 186 -4.28 14.05 4.01
N GLY A 187 -3.71 14.78 3.06
CA GLY A 187 -2.35 15.28 3.10
C GLY A 187 -1.95 15.90 1.77
N PHE A 188 -0.65 16.01 1.52
CA PHE A 188 -0.10 16.53 0.28
C PHE A 188 1.31 16.01 0.02
N ILE A 189 1.72 16.05 -1.24
CA ILE A 189 3.11 15.85 -1.65
C ILE A 189 3.71 17.19 -2.08
N LEU A 190 4.97 17.41 -1.73
CA LEU A 190 5.78 18.54 -2.16
C LEU A 190 6.98 18.05 -2.97
N VAL A 191 7.31 18.79 -4.03
CA VAL A 191 8.55 18.63 -4.81
C VAL A 191 9.23 19.99 -4.88
N ARG A 192 10.40 20.10 -4.25
CA ARG A 192 11.26 21.28 -4.24
C ARG A 192 12.26 21.20 -5.39
N SER A 193 12.39 22.31 -6.12
CA SER A 193 13.43 22.55 -7.13
C SER A 193 14.48 23.55 -6.63
#